data_AF-A0A7S3UMB2-F1
#
_entry.id   AF-A0A7S3UMB2-F1
#
_cell.length_a   1.000
_cell.length_b   1.000
_cell.length_c   1.000
_cell.angle_alpha   90.00
_cell.angle_beta   90.00
_cell.angle_gamma   90.00
#
_symmetry.space_group_name_H-M   'P 1'
#
loop_
_entity.id
_entity.type
_entity.pdbx_description
1 polymer ?
#
loop_
_entity_poly.entity_id
_entity_poly.type
_entity_poly.pdbx_seq_one_letter_code
_entity_poly.pdbx_strand_id
1 'polypeptide(L)'
;RNKAFESFKVQKEMSLGLSMDHLSKIFRVCGNDDQLSLRVEAGQETIFLAFEDEKAKTDKLAELKLMELEQEPLGIGDMDYDATIKMPCAEFQKMTRDLGQIGETVTIRVSKDSVRFSVTGDLGTVEIVQRPRNEGSDSGADRVTNPKDF
;
A
#
# COMPACT_ATOMS: atom_id res chain seq x y z
N ARG A 1 -4.65 16.23 -3.34
CA ARG A 1 -3.41 15.44 -3.19
C ARG A 1 -2.40 16.06 -2.21
N ASN A 2 -2.39 17.38 -1.98
CA ASN A 2 -1.51 18.07 -1.03
C ASN A 2 -1.97 18.09 0.44
N LYS A 3 -3.20 17.67 0.75
CA LYS A 3 -3.76 17.71 2.13
C LYS A 3 -3.05 16.79 3.13
N ALA A 4 -2.22 15.87 2.65
CA ALA A 4 -1.42 14.98 3.50
C ALA A 4 -0.11 15.63 3.99
N PHE A 5 0.20 16.84 3.54
CA PHE A 5 1.41 17.57 3.93
C PHE A 5 1.02 18.84 4.69
N GLU A 6 1.79 19.14 5.74
CA GLU A 6 1.68 20.42 6.45
C GLU A 6 2.14 21.60 5.56
N SER A 7 3.24 21.40 4.84
CA SER A 7 3.78 22.35 3.86
C SER A 7 4.07 21.63 2.55
N PHE A 8 3.60 22.20 1.45
CA PHE A 8 3.81 21.64 0.11
C PHE A 8 3.98 22.76 -0.92
N LYS A 9 5.16 22.81 -1.56
CA LYS A 9 5.47 23.78 -2.61
C LYS A 9 6.24 23.07 -3.73
N VAL A 10 5.63 23.02 -4.91
CA VAL A 10 6.23 22.47 -6.13
C VAL A 10 6.06 23.49 -7.24
N GLN A 11 7.17 23.90 -7.86
CA GLN A 11 7.15 24.90 -8.94
C GLN A 11 6.81 24.27 -10.30
N LYS A 12 7.35 23.08 -10.55
CA LYS A 12 7.16 22.32 -11.79
C LYS A 12 7.03 20.85 -11.43
N GLU A 13 6.12 20.16 -12.11
CA GLU A 13 5.99 18.72 -11.98
C GLU A 13 7.30 18.03 -12.40
N MET A 14 7.73 17.06 -11.60
CA MET A 14 8.97 16.33 -11.81
C MET A 14 8.86 14.90 -11.29
N SER A 15 9.58 14.00 -11.95
CA SER A 15 9.72 12.60 -11.55
C SER A 15 11.00 12.42 -10.74
N LEU A 16 10.89 11.82 -9.56
CA LEU A 16 12.03 11.55 -8.68
C LEU A 16 12.25 10.03 -8.62
N GLY A 17 13.29 9.54 -9.30
CA GLY A 17 13.70 8.14 -9.21
C GLY A 17 14.42 7.87 -7.91
N LEU A 18 13.85 7.00 -7.07
CA LEU A 18 14.41 6.65 -5.78
C LEU A 18 14.54 5.13 -5.63
N SER A 19 15.69 4.70 -5.11
CA SER A 19 15.85 3.31 -4.65
C SER A 19 15.09 3.11 -3.34
N MET A 20 14.09 2.24 -3.35
CA MET A 20 13.32 1.88 -2.14
C MET A 20 14.20 1.19 -1.08
N ASP A 21 15.23 0.45 -1.50
CA ASP A 21 16.19 -0.16 -0.60
C ASP A 21 17.03 0.90 0.12
N HIS A 22 17.48 1.95 -0.58
CA HIS A 22 18.21 3.05 0.05
C HIS A 22 17.30 3.89 0.94
N LEU A 23 16.09 4.17 0.48
CA LEU A 23 15.10 4.93 1.25
C LEU A 23 14.77 4.20 2.56
N SER A 24 14.50 2.89 2.52
CA SER A 24 14.21 2.11 3.72
C SER A 24 15.35 2.11 4.74
N LYS A 25 16.62 2.11 4.28
CA LYS A 25 17.80 2.18 5.17
C LYS A 25 17.89 3.54 5.87
N ILE A 26 17.58 4.63 5.18
CA ILE A 26 17.54 5.97 5.78
C ILE A 26 16.42 6.08 6.80
N PHE A 27 15.23 5.61 6.47
CA PHE A 27 14.09 5.69 7.40
C PHE A 27 14.30 4.89 8.70
N ARG A 28 15.25 3.94 8.75
CA ARG A 28 15.60 3.22 9.99
C ARG A 28 16.27 4.10 11.05
N VAL A 29 16.87 5.23 10.67
CA VAL A 29 17.49 6.16 11.63
C VAL A 29 16.52 7.25 12.11
N CYS A 30 15.28 7.22 11.62
CA CYS A 30 14.24 8.20 11.90
C CYS A 30 13.27 7.66 12.95
N GLY A 31 12.81 8.53 13.84
CA GLY A 31 11.74 8.23 14.78
C GLY A 31 10.37 8.26 14.10
N ASN A 32 9.39 7.56 14.67
CA ASN A 32 8.01 7.60 14.19
C ASN A 32 7.36 8.99 14.33
N ASP A 33 7.86 9.81 15.26
CA ASP A 33 7.38 11.16 15.54
C ASP A 33 8.23 12.24 14.84
N ASP A 34 9.27 11.86 14.07
CA ASP A 34 10.12 12.84 13.39
C ASP A 34 9.33 13.57 12.30
N GLN A 35 9.48 14.90 12.23
CA GLN A 35 8.98 15.69 11.11
C GLN A 35 9.90 15.49 9.90
N LEU A 36 9.36 14.98 8.80
CA LEU A 36 10.09 14.78 7.55
C LEU A 36 9.87 15.94 6.56
N SER A 37 10.96 16.55 6.11
CA SER A 37 10.99 17.53 5.02
C SER A 37 11.77 17.00 3.82
N LEU A 38 11.17 17.08 2.63
CA LEU A 38 11.78 16.69 1.36
C LEU A 38 12.11 17.93 0.54
N ARG A 39 13.35 18.03 0.05
CA ARG A 39 13.79 19.13 -0.81
C ARG A 39 14.59 18.61 -2.00
N VAL A 40 14.28 19.14 -3.18
CA VAL A 40 15.02 18.91 -4.42
C VAL A 40 15.13 20.25 -5.14
N GLU A 41 16.30 20.55 -5.68
CA GLU A 41 16.52 21.75 -6.49
C GLU A 41 16.42 21.40 -7.98
N ALA A 42 15.91 22.34 -8.78
CA ALA A 42 15.74 22.12 -10.21
C ALA A 42 17.09 21.84 -10.89
N GLY A 43 17.17 20.73 -11.63
CA GLY A 43 18.39 20.33 -12.33
C GLY A 43 19.41 19.59 -11.46
N GLN A 44 19.10 19.30 -10.19
CA GLN A 44 19.94 18.43 -9.36
C GLN A 44 19.52 16.97 -9.45
N GLU A 45 20.52 16.08 -9.42
CA GLU A 45 20.36 14.62 -9.35
C GLU A 45 20.26 14.13 -7.90
N THR A 46 19.87 14.98 -6.97
CA THR A 46 19.92 14.69 -5.54
C THR A 46 18.65 15.18 -4.85
N ILE A 47 18.10 14.34 -3.97
CA ILE A 47 17.08 14.75 -3.00
C ILE A 47 17.68 14.84 -1.60
N PHE A 48 17.27 15.87 -0.86
CA PHE A 48 17.58 16.08 0.54
C PHE A 48 16.38 15.72 1.40
N LEU A 49 16.63 14.93 2.44
CA LEU A 49 15.67 14.58 3.47
C LEU A 49 16.16 15.14 4.80
N ALA A 50 15.33 15.94 5.46
CA ALA A 50 15.57 16.42 6.80
C ALA A 50 14.54 15.81 7.76
N PHE A 51 15.01 15.29 8.88
CA PHE A 51 14.18 14.72 9.94
C PHE A 51 14.44 15.48 11.24
N GLU A 52 13.40 16.07 11.79
CA GLU A 52 13.47 16.92 12.97
C GLU A 52 12.68 16.27 14.12
N ASP A 53 13.36 16.03 15.25
CA ASP A 53 12.71 15.62 16.50
C ASP A 53 12.73 16.82 17.47
N GLU A 54 11.60 17.50 17.59
CA GLU A 54 11.48 18.66 18.47
C GLU A 54 11.64 18.31 19.96
N LYS A 55 11.32 17.07 20.35
CA LYS A 55 11.40 16.60 21.74
C LYS A 55 12.85 16.29 22.10
N ALA A 56 13.56 15.56 21.25
CA ALA A 56 14.96 15.21 21.45
C ALA A 56 15.94 16.31 21.02
N LYS A 57 15.46 17.41 20.41
CA LYS A 57 16.27 18.51 19.86
C LYS A 57 17.38 17.98 18.95
N THR A 58 17.02 17.05 18.07
CA THR A 58 17.97 16.38 17.17
C THR A 58 17.52 16.52 15.73
N ASP A 59 18.44 17.02 14.90
CA ASP A 59 18.25 17.16 13.45
C ASP A 59 19.06 16.07 12.72
N LYS A 60 18.44 15.42 11.74
CA LYS A 60 19.09 14.39 10.91
C LYS A 60 18.94 14.78 9.45
N LEU A 61 20.04 14.75 8.72
CA LEU A 61 20.09 15.09 7.30
C LEU A 61 20.54 13.89 6.49
N ALA A 62 19.82 13.58 5.44
CA ALA A 62 20.19 12.55 4.48
C ALA A 62 20.15 13.10 3.05
N GLU A 63 21.11 12.66 2.25
CA GLU A 63 21.25 13.02 0.85
C GLU A 63 21.18 11.73 0.03
N LEU A 64 20.32 11.70 -0.99
CA LEU A 64 20.15 10.56 -1.88
C LEU A 64 20.32 10.98 -3.33
N LYS A 65 21.17 10.25 -4.04
CA LYS A 65 21.26 10.36 -5.50
C LYS A 65 20.00 9.79 -6.15
N LEU A 66 19.40 10.58 -7.03
CA LEU A 66 18.28 10.22 -7.87
C LEU A 66 18.73 9.24 -8.95
N MET A 67 17.81 8.35 -9.32
CA MET A 67 17.97 7.43 -10.44
C MET A 67 17.22 7.96 -11.65
N GLU A 68 17.76 7.72 -12.83
CA GLU A 68 17.01 7.92 -14.07
C GLU A 68 15.89 6.88 -14.15
N LEU A 69 14.69 7.35 -14.49
CA LEU A 69 13.53 6.50 -14.70
C LEU A 69 13.13 6.58 -16.17
N GLU A 70 13.06 5.44 -16.82
CA GLU A 70 12.33 5.28 -18.06
C GLU A 70 10.85 5.06 -17.70
N GLN A 71 10.03 6.10 -17.85
CA GLN A 71 8.59 5.99 -17.59
C GLN A 71 7.87 5.58 -18.86
N GLU A 72 7.46 4.31 -18.93
CA GLU A 72 6.41 3.89 -19.85
C GLU A 72 5.05 3.99 -19.13
N PRO A 73 4.18 4.93 -19.51
CA PRO A 73 2.86 5.01 -18.90
C PRO A 73 2.01 3.82 -19.37
N LEU A 74 1.86 2.83 -18.49
CA LEU A 74 0.85 1.78 -18.65
C LEU A 74 -0.51 2.41 -18.37
N GLY A 75 -1.30 2.61 -19.43
CA GLY A 75 -2.69 3.02 -19.33
C GLY A 75 -3.53 1.88 -18.76
N ILE A 76 -3.93 1.99 -17.50
CA ILE A 76 -5.00 1.13 -16.96
C ILE A 76 -6.31 1.79 -17.39
N GLY A 77 -7.03 1.13 -18.29
CA GLY A 77 -8.36 1.58 -18.72
C GLY A 77 -9.42 1.37 -17.64
N ASP A 78 -10.57 2.01 -17.81
CA ASP A 78 -11.73 1.74 -16.98
C ASP A 78 -12.15 0.27 -17.16
N MET A 79 -12.20 -0.48 -16.07
CA MET A 79 -12.63 -1.87 -16.03
C MET A 79 -13.84 -1.99 -15.11
N ASP A 80 -14.92 -2.55 -15.62
CA ASP A 80 -16.03 -3.00 -14.78
C ASP A 80 -15.60 -4.29 -14.06
N TYR A 81 -15.66 -4.28 -12.73
CA TYR A 81 -15.31 -5.42 -11.90
C TYR A 81 -16.57 -6.22 -11.55
N ASP A 82 -16.54 -7.54 -11.72
CA ASP A 82 -17.68 -8.41 -11.38
C ASP A 82 -18.02 -8.42 -9.88
N ALA A 83 -17.07 -8.11 -9.00
CA ALA A 83 -17.28 -8.05 -7.56
C ALA A 83 -16.26 -7.14 -6.86
N THR A 84 -16.69 -6.49 -5.77
CA THR A 84 -15.81 -5.76 -4.84
C THR A 84 -15.95 -6.32 -3.43
N ILE A 85 -14.82 -6.67 -2.80
CA ILE A 85 -14.76 -7.22 -1.44
C ILE A 85 -13.95 -6.27 -0.56
N LYS A 86 -14.51 -5.94 0.61
CA LYS A 86 -13.81 -5.25 1.70
C LYS A 86 -13.67 -6.20 2.87
N MET A 87 -12.48 -6.25 3.45
CA MET A 87 -12.18 -7.08 4.62
C MET A 87 -11.00 -6.49 5.39
N PRO A 88 -10.82 -6.85 6.67
CA PRO A 88 -9.67 -6.43 7.45
C PRO A 88 -8.34 -6.88 6.82
N CYS A 89 -7.42 -5.93 6.58
CA CYS A 89 -6.11 -6.21 5.98
C CYS A 89 -5.32 -7.27 6.76
N ALA A 90 -5.37 -7.22 8.10
CA ALA A 90 -4.69 -8.19 8.96
C ALA A 90 -5.18 -9.64 8.74
N GLU A 91 -6.50 -9.82 8.51
CA GLU A 91 -7.08 -11.13 8.23
C GLU A 91 -6.67 -11.62 6.84
N PHE A 92 -6.76 -10.75 5.82
CA PHE A 92 -6.33 -11.08 4.47
C PHE A 92 -4.85 -11.47 4.42
N GLN A 93 -3.99 -10.71 5.10
CA GLN A 93 -2.56 -10.97 5.16
C GLN A 93 -2.23 -12.29 5.89
N LYS A 94 -2.95 -12.61 6.96
CA LYS A 94 -2.80 -13.90 7.64
C LYS A 94 -3.22 -15.04 6.73
N MET A 95 -4.37 -14.92 6.09
CA MET A 95 -4.92 -15.91 5.19
C MET A 95 -3.99 -16.21 4.01
N THR A 96 -3.44 -15.18 3.34
CA THR A 96 -2.53 -15.40 2.21
C THR A 96 -1.21 -16.06 2.63
N ARG A 97 -0.67 -15.71 3.81
CA ARG A 97 0.51 -16.42 4.37
C ARG A 97 0.22 -17.88 4.67
N ASP A 98 -0.90 -18.16 5.33
CA ASP A 98 -1.28 -19.52 5.74
C ASP A 98 -1.53 -20.40 4.51
N LEU A 99 -2.28 -19.91 3.52
CA LEU A 99 -2.54 -20.63 2.28
C LEU A 99 -1.26 -20.86 1.45
N GLY A 100 -0.34 -19.89 1.46
CA GLY A 100 0.96 -20.01 0.79
C GLY A 100 1.88 -21.09 1.39
N GLN A 101 1.63 -21.56 2.62
CA GLN A 101 2.33 -22.73 3.17
C GLN A 101 1.81 -24.06 2.60
N ILE A 102 0.61 -24.05 2.00
CA ILE A 102 -0.06 -25.26 1.51
C ILE A 102 0.17 -25.44 0.00
N GLY A 103 0.14 -24.36 -0.77
CA GLY A 103 0.36 -24.40 -2.21
C GLY A 103 0.57 -23.02 -2.83
N GLU A 104 1.04 -23.02 -4.08
CA GLU A 104 1.48 -21.81 -4.77
C GLU A 104 0.32 -21.00 -5.38
N THR A 105 -0.80 -21.66 -5.71
CA THR A 105 -1.94 -21.04 -6.39
C THR A 105 -3.16 -20.98 -5.47
N VAL A 106 -3.58 -19.77 -5.12
CA VAL A 106 -4.84 -19.52 -4.40
C VAL A 106 -5.94 -19.16 -5.40
N THR A 107 -7.02 -19.92 -5.39
CA THR A 107 -8.24 -19.61 -6.13
C THR A 107 -9.19 -18.79 -5.26
N ILE A 108 -9.64 -17.64 -5.76
CA ILE A 108 -10.63 -16.78 -5.10
C ILE A 108 -11.96 -16.92 -5.87
N ARG A 109 -13.01 -17.35 -5.18
CA ARG A 109 -14.37 -17.43 -5.73
C ARG A 109 -15.30 -16.54 -4.94
N VAL A 110 -16.00 -15.66 -5.64
CA VAL A 110 -17.00 -14.78 -5.06
C VAL A 110 -18.38 -15.31 -5.39
N SER A 111 -19.24 -15.33 -4.38
CA SER A 111 -20.66 -15.66 -4.49
C SER A 111 -21.47 -14.55 -3.81
N LYS A 112 -22.80 -14.61 -3.92
CA LYS A 112 -23.69 -13.57 -3.40
C LYS A 112 -23.51 -13.31 -1.89
N ASP A 113 -23.19 -14.34 -1.12
CA ASP A 113 -23.16 -14.31 0.35
C ASP A 113 -21.82 -14.75 0.95
N SER A 114 -20.80 -14.99 0.12
CA SER A 114 -19.48 -15.37 0.61
C SER A 114 -18.37 -15.16 -0.41
N VAL A 115 -17.16 -14.95 0.11
CA VAL A 115 -15.90 -15.12 -0.63
C VAL A 115 -15.19 -16.37 -0.12
N ARG A 116 -14.67 -17.16 -1.06
CA ARG A 116 -14.01 -18.44 -0.82
C ARG A 116 -12.59 -18.38 -1.36
N PHE A 117 -11.64 -18.68 -0.49
CA PHE A 117 -10.22 -18.83 -0.82
C PHE A 117 -9.86 -20.29 -0.70
N SER A 118 -9.38 -20.89 -1.78
CA SER A 118 -9.00 -22.30 -1.81
C SER A 118 -7.62 -22.50 -2.39
N VAL A 119 -6.84 -23.39 -1.80
CA VAL A 119 -5.52 -23.80 -2.27
C VAL A 119 -5.44 -25.31 -2.28
N THR A 120 -4.80 -25.86 -3.30
CA THR A 120 -4.48 -27.29 -3.40
C THR A 120 -2.98 -27.40 -3.60
N GLY A 121 -2.33 -28.23 -2.77
CA GLY A 121 -0.92 -28.58 -2.89
C GLY A 121 -0.67 -30.01 -2.45
N ASP A 122 0.60 -30.37 -2.29
CA ASP A 122 1.02 -31.77 -2.08
C ASP A 122 0.48 -32.38 -0.77
N LEU A 123 0.32 -31.54 0.25
CA LEU A 123 -0.19 -31.96 1.57
C LEU A 123 -1.72 -32.04 1.65
N GLY A 124 -2.42 -31.56 0.62
CA GLY A 124 -3.87 -31.58 0.55
C GLY A 124 -4.50 -30.27 0.08
N THR A 125 -5.79 -30.12 0.36
CA THR A 125 -6.57 -28.94 -0.03
C THR A 125 -7.08 -28.23 1.21
N VAL A 126 -6.95 -26.90 1.23
CA VAL A 126 -7.46 -26.02 2.29
C VAL A 126 -8.42 -25.01 1.69
N GLU A 127 -9.49 -24.75 2.41
CA GLU A 127 -10.55 -23.85 1.98
C GLU A 127 -11.03 -22.97 3.13
N ILE A 128 -11.09 -21.67 2.87
CA ILE A 128 -11.55 -20.64 3.80
C ILE A 128 -12.72 -19.91 3.16
N VAL A 129 -13.87 -19.94 3.83
CA VAL A 129 -15.10 -19.26 3.38
C VAL A 129 -15.41 -18.13 4.37
N GLN A 130 -15.31 -16.89 3.90
CA GLN A 130 -15.73 -15.71 4.65
C GLN A 130 -17.11 -15.27 4.17
N ARG A 131 -18.00 -15.00 5.13
CA ARG A 131 -19.31 -14.41 4.88
C ARG A 131 -19.29 -12.94 5.32
N PRO A 132 -20.12 -12.07 4.71
CA PRO A 132 -20.26 -10.70 5.14
C PRO A 132 -20.55 -10.63 6.63
N ARG A 133 -19.83 -9.76 7.34
CA ARG A 133 -20.13 -9.47 8.74
C ARG A 133 -21.40 -8.62 8.76
N ASN A 134 -22.49 -9.13 9.31
CA ASN A 134 -23.65 -8.30 9.62
C ASN A 134 -23.27 -7.38 10.80
N GLU A 135 -22.80 -6.18 10.52
CA GLU A 135 -22.47 -5.22 11.58
C GLU A 135 -23.73 -4.53 12.10
N GLY A 136 -24.20 -4.97 13.28
CA GLY A 136 -24.80 -4.04 14.23
C GLY A 136 -23.66 -3.29 14.93
N SER A 137 -23.53 -1.99 14.63
CA SER A 137 -22.55 -1.00 15.14
C SER A 137 -21.08 -1.39 14.93
N ASP A 138 -20.25 -0.70 14.16
CA ASP A 138 -20.00 0.74 14.12
C ASP A 138 -19.09 1.05 12.91
N SER A 139 -19.52 1.99 12.06
CA SER A 139 -18.70 2.78 11.11
C SER A 139 -17.66 2.06 10.23
N GLY A 140 -18.09 1.54 9.05
CA GLY A 140 -17.11 1.13 8.02
C GLY A 140 -17.57 0.47 6.72
N ALA A 141 -18.85 0.12 6.52
CA ALA A 141 -19.38 -0.41 5.25
C ALA A 141 -18.57 -1.58 4.64
N ASP A 142 -18.45 -2.67 5.39
CA ASP A 142 -18.08 -3.98 4.87
C ASP A 142 -19.27 -4.58 4.10
N ARG A 143 -19.29 -4.38 2.78
CA ARG A 143 -20.27 -4.99 1.88
C ARG A 143 -19.55 -5.61 0.70
N VAL A 144 -19.81 -6.90 0.47
CA VAL A 144 -19.67 -7.48 -0.86
C VAL A 144 -20.77 -6.85 -1.70
N THR A 145 -20.41 -5.99 -2.64
CA THR A 145 -21.38 -5.36 -3.54
C THR A 145 -21.25 -5.99 -4.92
N ASN A 146 -22.39 -6.40 -5.45
CA ASN A 146 -22.50 -6.90 -6.81
C ASN A 146 -22.90 -5.70 -7.70
N PRO A 147 -22.25 -5.46 -8.85
CA PRO A 147 -22.56 -4.32 -9.71
C PRO A 147 -24.01 -4.25 -10.20
N LYS A 148 -24.76 -5.36 -10.11
CA LYS A 148 -26.18 -5.44 -10.52
C LYS A 148 -27.17 -4.94 -9.46
N ASP A 149 -26.69 -4.46 -8.32
CA ASP A 149 -27.53 -3.89 -7.24
C ASP A 149 -27.60 -2.34 -7.29
N PHE A 150 -27.22 -1.73 -8.42
CA PHE A 150 -27.46 -0.32 -8.77
C PHE A 150 -28.38 -0.19 -9.99
#